data_AF-A0A820BWK3-F1
#
_entry.id   AF-A0A820BWK3-F1
#
_cell.length_a   1.000
_cell.length_b   1.000
_cell.length_c   1.000
_cell.angle_alpha   90.00
_cell.angle_beta   90.00
_cell.angle_gamma   90.00
#
_symmetry.space_group_name_H-M   'P 1'
#
loop_
_entity.id
_entity.type
_entity.pdbx_description
1 polymer ?
#
loop_
_entity_poly.entity_id
_entity_poly.type
_entity_poly.pdbx_seq_one_letter_code
_entity_poly.pdbx_strand_id
1 'polypeptide(L)'
;MFAFENTMIDSGEFMNKRSQRLRKWMWNNVKDRMLDQFLADNDIQKAIQTYEDRVIRGLVTPFVAADAILNLFSKVKPNKDI
;
A
#
# COMPACT_ATOMS: atom_id res chain seq x y z
N MET A 1 4.81 -29.39 40.08
CA MET A 1 5.31 -28.01 39.89
C MET A 1 5.74 -27.89 38.43
N PHE A 2 4.80 -27.61 37.51
CA PHE A 2 5.01 -27.57 36.05
C PHE A 2 4.74 -26.17 35.49
N ALA A 3 5.43 -25.16 36.03
CA ALA A 3 5.20 -23.74 35.67
C ALA A 3 6.21 -23.19 34.64
N PHE A 4 7.20 -23.98 34.21
CA PHE A 4 8.25 -23.50 33.30
C PHE A 4 8.05 -23.94 31.84
N GLU A 5 7.42 -25.09 31.60
CA GLU A 5 7.26 -25.64 30.25
C GLU A 5 6.17 -24.90 29.44
N ASN A 6 5.05 -24.56 30.08
CA ASN A 6 3.99 -23.76 29.46
C ASN A 6 4.46 -22.35 29.07
N THR A 7 5.28 -21.73 29.91
CA THR A 7 5.80 -20.36 29.67
C THR A 7 6.76 -20.32 28.48
N MET A 8 7.53 -21.38 28.24
CA MET A 8 8.44 -21.48 27.10
C MET A 8 7.67 -21.66 25.77
N ILE A 9 6.65 -22.52 25.76
CA ILE A 9 5.80 -22.74 24.57
C ILE A 9 4.98 -21.46 24.26
N ASP A 10 4.40 -20.83 25.28
CA ASP A 10 3.70 -19.55 25.13
C ASP A 10 4.64 -18.44 24.65
N SER A 11 5.90 -18.42 25.09
CA SER A 11 6.88 -17.43 24.64
C SER A 11 7.26 -17.61 23.16
N GLY A 12 7.40 -18.85 22.69
CA GLY A 12 7.68 -19.16 21.29
C GLY A 12 6.52 -18.81 20.36
N GLU A 13 5.28 -19.11 20.78
CA GLU A 13 4.09 -18.67 20.08
C GLU A 13 3.92 -17.14 20.10
N PHE A 14 4.20 -16.49 21.22
CA PHE A 14 4.12 -15.05 21.37
C PHE A 14 5.15 -14.33 20.49
N MET A 15 6.38 -14.84 20.44
CA MET A 15 7.44 -14.41 19.53
C MET A 15 7.02 -14.53 18.06
N ASN A 16 6.44 -15.67 17.67
CA ASN A 16 5.95 -15.89 16.30
C ASN A 16 4.78 -14.94 15.95
N LYS A 17 3.81 -14.79 16.85
CA LYS A 17 2.69 -13.84 16.69
C LYS A 17 3.19 -12.40 16.63
N ARG A 18 4.23 -12.04 17.40
CA ARG A 18 4.88 -10.71 17.37
C ARG A 18 5.55 -10.45 16.03
N SER A 19 6.33 -11.39 15.51
CA SER A 19 6.99 -11.26 14.21
C SER A 19 5.99 -11.13 13.06
N GLN A 20 4.88 -11.87 13.10
CA GLN A 20 3.79 -11.73 12.12
C GLN A 20 3.12 -10.35 12.20
N ARG A 21 2.86 -9.84 13.41
CA ARG A 21 2.30 -8.50 13.61
C ARG A 21 3.25 -7.40 13.11
N LEU A 22 4.53 -7.50 13.43
CA LEU A 22 5.54 -6.54 12.97
C LEU A 22 5.65 -6.54 11.44
N ARG A 23 5.60 -7.71 10.80
CA ARG A 23 5.56 -7.83 9.34
C ARG A 23 4.32 -7.15 8.76
N LYS A 24 3.13 -7.40 9.31
CA LYS A 24 1.89 -6.74 8.86
C LYS A 24 1.98 -5.22 9.03
N TRP A 25 2.48 -4.76 10.19
CA TRP A 25 2.64 -3.34 10.47
C TRP A 25 3.63 -2.66 9.51
N MET A 26 4.75 -3.31 9.21
CA MET A 26 5.72 -2.82 8.22
C MET A 26 5.07 -2.64 6.84
N TRP A 27 4.36 -3.66 6.34
CA TRP A 27 3.70 -3.56 5.03
C TRP A 27 2.57 -2.54 4.99
N ASN A 28 1.81 -2.38 6.09
CA ASN A 28 0.83 -1.31 6.19
C ASN A 28 1.51 0.06 6.09
N ASN A 29 2.59 0.29 6.84
CA ASN A 29 3.34 1.56 6.76
C ASN A 29 3.90 1.82 5.35
N VAL A 30 4.39 0.80 4.66
CA VAL A 30 4.85 0.95 3.27
C VAL A 30 3.69 1.36 2.38
N LYS A 31 2.55 0.67 2.47
CA LYS A 31 1.35 1.00 1.70
C LYS A 31 0.88 2.43 1.98
N ASP A 32 0.78 2.82 3.24
CA ASP A 32 0.30 4.14 3.65
C ASP A 32 1.23 5.23 3.10
N ARG A 33 2.55 5.07 3.24
CA ARG A 33 3.53 6.02 2.68
C ARG A 33 3.49 6.08 1.15
N MET A 34 3.28 4.96 0.48
CA MET A 34 3.13 4.94 -0.98
C MET A 34 1.87 5.69 -1.41
N LEU A 35 0.76 5.52 -0.71
CA LEU A 35 -0.49 6.25 -0.96
C LEU A 35 -0.32 7.74 -0.69
N ASP A 36 0.33 8.11 0.42
CA ASP A 36 0.59 9.51 0.75
C ASP A 36 1.44 10.19 -0.33
N GLN A 37 2.51 9.54 -0.79
CA GLN A 37 3.35 10.06 -1.88
C GLN A 37 2.59 10.17 -3.20
N PHE A 38 1.74 9.18 -3.50
CA PHE A 38 0.92 9.17 -4.70
C PHE A 38 -0.11 10.30 -4.69
N LEU A 39 -0.78 10.53 -3.56
CA LEU A 39 -1.80 11.56 -3.42
C LEU A 39 -1.21 12.97 -3.26
N ALA A 40 0.05 13.11 -2.83
CA ALA A 40 0.72 14.41 -2.73
C ALA A 40 1.08 15.03 -4.09
N ASP A 41 1.09 14.23 -5.17
CA ASP A 41 1.42 14.70 -6.51
C ASP A 41 0.24 15.44 -7.16
N ASN A 42 0.45 16.72 -7.51
CA ASN A 42 -0.56 17.59 -8.11
C ASN A 42 -1.07 17.07 -9.47
N ASP A 43 -0.22 16.43 -10.27
CA ASP A 43 -0.62 15.91 -11.58
C ASP A 43 -1.46 14.65 -11.43
N ILE A 44 -1.15 13.83 -10.42
CA ILE A 44 -1.98 12.68 -10.04
C ILE A 44 -3.34 13.13 -9.51
N GLN A 45 -3.39 14.15 -8.66
CA GLN A 45 -4.67 14.70 -8.16
C GLN A 45 -5.57 15.19 -9.30
N LYS A 46 -5.02 15.91 -10.28
CA LYS A 46 -5.76 16.35 -11.48
C LYS A 46 -6.21 15.17 -12.32
N ALA A 47 -5.36 14.15 -12.47
CA ALA A 47 -5.70 12.94 -13.20
C ALA A 47 -6.85 12.17 -12.52
N ILE A 48 -6.81 12.02 -11.20
CA ILE A 48 -7.87 11.37 -10.41
C ILE A 48 -9.22 12.05 -10.69
N GLN A 49 -9.31 13.37 -10.51
CA GLN A 49 -10.55 14.12 -10.76
C GLN A 49 -11.05 13.92 -12.20
N THR A 50 -10.15 13.98 -13.17
CA THR A 50 -10.48 13.81 -14.59
C THR A 50 -11.01 12.42 -14.90
N TYR A 51 -10.40 11.38 -14.32
CA TYR A 51 -10.77 9.99 -14.58
C TYR A 51 -12.02 9.58 -13.79
N GLU A 52 -12.24 10.09 -12.57
CA GLU A 52 -13.48 9.91 -11.83
C GLU A 52 -14.68 10.43 -12.63
N ASP A 53 -14.58 11.65 -13.16
CA ASP A 53 -15.62 12.23 -14.03
C ASP A 53 -15.89 11.37 -15.27
N ARG A 54 -14.84 10.83 -15.89
CA ARG A 54 -14.98 9.96 -17.07
C ARG A 54 -15.63 8.62 -16.72
N VAL A 55 -15.32 8.03 -15.56
CA VAL A 55 -15.93 6.79 -15.08
C VAL A 55 -17.41 7.01 -14.79
N ILE A 56 -17.77 8.08 -14.06
CA ILE A 56 -19.15 8.40 -13.72
C ILE A 56 -20.00 8.61 -14.98
N ARG A 57 -19.42 9.23 -16.01
CA ARG A 57 -20.08 9.45 -17.32
C ARG A 57 -20.11 8.20 -18.21
N GLY A 58 -19.53 7.08 -17.77
CA GLY A 58 -19.46 5.84 -18.54
C GLY A 58 -18.52 5.89 -19.75
N LEU A 59 -17.60 6.86 -19.80
CA LEU A 59 -16.64 7.04 -20.90
C LEU A 59 -15.45 6.08 -20.80
N VAL A 60 -15.11 5.64 -19.59
CA VAL A 60 -14.05 4.66 -19.32
C VAL A 60 -14.47 3.74 -18.18
N THR A 61 -13.91 2.53 -18.12
CA THR A 61 -14.15 1.62 -17.00
C THR A 61 -13.28 2.00 -15.81
N PRO A 62 -13.69 1.69 -14.56
CA PRO A 62 -12.87 1.93 -13.37
C PRO A 62 -11.50 1.27 -13.45
N PHE A 63 -11.42 0.08 -14.06
CA PHE A 63 -10.17 -0.64 -14.26
C PHE A 63 -9.19 0.13 -15.17
N VAL A 64 -9.67 0.62 -16.32
CA VAL A 64 -8.86 1.41 -17.26
C VAL A 64 -8.43 2.74 -16.64
N ALA A 65 -9.33 3.40 -15.91
CA ALA A 65 -9.00 4.62 -15.18
C ALA A 65 -7.88 4.39 -14.15
N ALA A 66 -7.97 3.33 -13.34
CA ALA A 66 -6.95 2.99 -12.35
C ALA A 66 -5.58 2.74 -13.01
N ASP A 67 -5.53 1.94 -14.07
CA ASP A 67 -4.30 1.68 -14.81
C ASP A 67 -3.71 2.96 -15.40
N ALA A 68 -4.54 3.87 -15.93
CA ALA A 68 -4.07 5.13 -16.49
C ALA A 68 -3.44 6.04 -15.43
N ILE A 69 -4.05 6.15 -14.24
CA ILE A 69 -3.51 6.96 -13.14
C ILE A 69 -2.21 6.34 -12.60
N LEU A 70 -2.14 5.02 -12.45
CA LEU A 70 -0.92 4.32 -12.01
C LEU A 70 0.23 4.50 -13.02
N ASN A 71 -0.07 4.46 -14.31
CA ASN A 71 0.91 4.69 -15.38
C ASN A 71 1.43 6.13 -15.41
N LEU A 72 0.63 7.11 -14.99
CA LEU A 72 1.11 8.49 -14.84
C LEU A 72 2.14 8.57 -13.71
N PHE A 73 1.85 7.95 -12.56
CA PHE A 73 2.77 7.96 -11.41
C PHE A 73 4.10 7.27 -11.70
N SER A 74 4.08 6.15 -12.45
CA SER A 74 5.31 5.43 -12.81
C SER A 74 6.19 6.20 -13.79
N LYS A 75 5.60 6.99 -14.70
CA LYS A 75 6.34 7.83 -15.66
C LYS A 75 6.93 9.09 -15.04
N VAL A 76 6.33 9.63 -13.97
CA VAL A 76 6.80 10.84 -13.28
C VAL A 76 8.06 10.59 -12.46
N LYS A 77 8.38 9.35 -12.09
CA LYS A 77 9.72 9.02 -11.60
C LYS A 77 10.66 8.86 -12.80
N PRO A 78 11.55 9.82 -13.11
CA PRO A 78 12.58 9.56 -14.08
C PRO A 78 13.40 8.37 -13.59
N ASN A 79 13.77 7.52 -14.54
CA ASN A 79 14.85 6.55 -14.41
C ASN A 79 15.98 7.22 -13.62
N LYS A 80 16.14 6.88 -12.33
CA LYS A 80 17.32 7.27 -11.59
C LYS A 80 18.36 6.24 -12.02
N ASP A 81 19.02 6.56 -13.12
CA ASP A 81 20.16 5.83 -13.63
C ASP A 81 21.13 5.54 -12.48
N ILE A 82 21.43 4.25 -12.31
CA ILE A 82 22.64 3.66 -11.68
C ILE A 82 22.76 3.87 -10.15
#